data_AF-A0A9W9C5U2-F1
#
_entry.id   AF-A0A9W9C5U2-F1
#
_cell.length_a   1.000
_cell.length_b   1.000
_cell.length_c   1.000
_cell.angle_alpha   90.00
_cell.angle_beta   90.00
_cell.angle_gamma   90.00
#
_symmetry.space_group_name_H-M   'P 1'
#
loop_
_entity.id
_entity.type
_entity.pdbx_description
1 polymer ?
#
loop_
_entity_poly.entity_id
_entity_poly.type
_entity_poly.pdbx_seq_one_letter_code
_entity_poly.pdbx_strand_id
1 'polypeptide(L)'
;MRSTFAAAAVLASTASGQLYPDQSPYNHTCELQNPLLSCPPQNSSLVDSCCVETFGGLVLSTQFWSTYTGGEQAGQLLPQDTWTLHGLWPDFCSGLYTSYCDLTRQYDPIPSPNTTTGKPDGVPVPAYNGSNIGTFLEPFGKYDLLEYMNNYWIAQNQDNAGFWGHEFSKHATCFSTFNVPCYGPQYRKHEEVVDFFETAIQYYKRFPTFDWLEEVDITPSNCTTYSYEAIRDPLVEQHGGLPFIGCTGPRYNTTEAGKNSTDNGYTVLSEVWYYEYVYGRPQEMNTIPVNASATYYTNCAKAEGAIHYPERTNGSVRVPTLPY
;
A
#
# COMPACT_ATOMS: atom_id res chain seq x y z
N MET A 1 38.85 4.78 56.54
CA MET A 1 37.52 4.53 55.96
C MET A 1 37.45 5.28 54.63
N ARG A 2 37.58 4.58 53.50
CA ARG A 2 37.36 5.15 52.16
C ARG A 2 36.07 4.54 51.64
N SER A 3 35.01 5.33 51.57
CA SER A 3 33.73 4.93 50.98
C SER A 3 33.83 5.08 49.47
N THR A 4 33.81 3.97 48.75
CA THR A 4 33.59 3.93 47.31
C THR A 4 32.09 3.87 47.05
N PHE A 5 31.52 4.94 46.51
CA PHE A 5 30.18 4.94 45.93
C PHE A 5 30.26 4.34 44.53
N ALA A 6 29.66 3.18 44.33
CA ALA A 6 29.41 2.62 43.01
C ALA A 6 28.16 3.31 42.43
N ALA A 7 28.33 4.08 41.36
CA ALA A 7 27.21 4.60 40.58
C ALA A 7 26.64 3.47 39.72
N ALA A 8 25.45 2.99 40.05
CA ALA A 8 24.70 2.09 39.19
C ALA A 8 24.18 2.89 37.99
N ALA A 9 24.71 2.62 36.80
CA ALA A 9 24.13 3.13 35.56
C ALA A 9 22.80 2.40 35.32
N VAL A 10 21.69 3.11 35.54
CA VAL A 10 20.37 2.66 35.12
C VAL A 10 20.33 2.82 33.60
N LEU A 11 20.51 1.72 32.88
CA LEU A 11 20.14 1.64 31.46
C LEU A 11 18.62 1.80 31.41
N ALA A 12 18.16 3.00 31.07
CA ALA A 12 16.78 3.21 30.69
C ALA A 12 16.57 2.47 29.36
N SER A 13 16.03 1.25 29.43
CA SER A 13 15.41 0.62 28.28
C SER A 13 14.21 1.49 27.93
N THR A 14 14.31 2.22 26.83
CA THR A 14 13.11 2.73 26.15
C THR A 14 12.33 1.50 25.73
N ALA A 15 11.31 1.13 26.52
CA ALA A 15 10.33 0.15 26.11
C ALA A 15 9.52 0.77 24.96
N SER A 16 10.08 0.74 23.75
CA SER A 16 9.29 0.76 22.54
C SER A 16 8.43 -0.50 22.63
N GLY A 17 7.13 -0.35 22.86
CA GLY A 17 6.22 -1.49 22.87
C GLY A 17 6.34 -2.19 21.53
N GLN A 18 7.02 -3.34 21.51
CA GLN A 18 7.08 -4.17 20.32
C GLN A 18 5.65 -4.58 20.01
N LEU A 19 5.19 -4.30 18.79
CA LEU A 19 3.82 -4.62 18.34
C LEU A 19 3.50 -6.12 18.51
N TYR A 20 4.55 -6.95 18.47
CA TYR A 20 4.52 -8.39 18.62
C TYR A 20 5.51 -8.85 19.71
N PRO A 21 5.17 -8.67 21.01
CA PRO A 21 6.12 -8.84 22.11
C PRO A 21 6.64 -10.29 22.27
N ASP A 22 5.90 -11.27 21.75
CA ASP A 22 6.23 -12.70 21.86
C ASP A 22 6.86 -13.28 20.58
N GLN A 23 7.21 -12.45 19.59
CA GLN A 23 7.88 -12.93 18.38
C GLN A 23 9.30 -13.42 18.66
N SER A 24 9.60 -14.64 18.21
CA SER A 24 10.92 -15.22 18.33
C SER A 24 11.92 -14.52 17.40
N PRO A 25 13.17 -14.27 17.83
CA PRO A 25 14.23 -13.75 16.96
C PRO A 25 15.00 -14.87 16.24
N TYR A 26 14.44 -16.08 16.17
CA TYR A 26 15.06 -17.23 15.49
C TYR A 26 14.44 -17.43 14.12
N ASN A 27 15.11 -18.17 13.23
CA ASN A 27 14.53 -18.48 11.92
C ASN A 27 13.26 -19.32 12.08
N HIS A 28 12.26 -18.99 11.28
CA HIS A 28 10.97 -19.67 11.23
C HIS A 28 10.88 -20.52 9.96
N THR A 29 10.50 -21.79 10.07
CA THR A 29 10.25 -22.66 8.92
C THR A 29 8.74 -22.78 8.70
N CYS A 30 8.17 -21.78 8.04
CA CYS A 30 6.71 -21.66 7.86
C CYS A 30 6.12 -22.80 7.03
N GLU A 31 6.93 -23.45 6.19
CA GLU A 31 6.55 -24.62 5.38
C GLU A 31 6.23 -25.87 6.22
N LEU A 32 6.62 -25.89 7.51
CA LEU A 32 6.26 -26.94 8.45
C LEU A 32 4.92 -26.67 9.16
N GLN A 33 4.32 -25.50 8.94
CA GLN A 33 3.06 -25.10 9.55
C GLN A 33 1.93 -25.17 8.51
N ASN A 34 0.72 -25.50 8.96
CA ASN A 34 -0.45 -25.33 8.10
C ASN A 34 -0.74 -23.83 8.00
N PRO A 35 -0.80 -23.26 6.78
CA PRO A 35 -1.04 -21.83 6.64
C PRO A 35 -2.47 -21.50 7.09
N LEU A 36 -2.60 -20.53 7.99
CA LEU A 36 -3.88 -20.08 8.52
C LEU A 36 -4.37 -18.85 7.77
N LEU A 37 -5.69 -18.72 7.61
CA LEU A 37 -6.30 -17.54 6.98
C LEU A 37 -6.17 -16.33 7.91
N SER A 38 -5.76 -15.20 7.35
CA SER A 38 -5.51 -13.93 8.04
C SER A 38 -6.76 -13.29 8.66
N CYS A 39 -7.94 -13.59 8.10
CA CYS A 39 -9.24 -13.20 8.64
C CYS A 39 -10.16 -14.41 8.83
N PRO A 40 -10.86 -14.54 9.98
CA PRO A 40 -10.87 -13.63 11.14
C PRO A 40 -9.50 -13.52 11.84
N PRO A 41 -9.24 -12.44 12.60
CA PRO A 41 -7.92 -12.19 13.19
C PRO A 41 -7.47 -13.38 14.06
N GLN A 42 -6.22 -13.79 13.88
CA GLN A 42 -5.61 -14.85 14.69
C GLN A 42 -5.06 -14.27 16.00
N ASN A 43 -5.07 -15.07 17.07
CA ASN A 43 -4.43 -14.69 18.33
C ASN A 43 -2.91 -14.88 18.19
N SER A 44 -2.17 -13.78 18.15
CA SER A 44 -0.70 -13.78 17.97
C SER A 44 0.07 -14.47 19.10
N SER A 45 -0.53 -14.72 20.27
CA SER A 45 0.07 -15.53 21.34
C SER A 45 -0.13 -17.04 21.16
N LEU A 46 -0.98 -17.46 20.21
CA LEU A 46 -1.29 -18.87 19.94
C LEU A 46 -0.76 -19.37 18.59
N VAL A 47 -0.29 -18.47 17.75
CA VAL A 47 0.25 -18.78 16.42
C VAL A 47 1.60 -18.12 16.24
N ASP A 48 2.38 -18.65 15.30
CA ASP A 48 3.60 -18.00 14.89
C ASP A 48 3.29 -16.82 13.96
N SER A 49 3.33 -15.60 14.51
CA SER A 49 3.00 -14.38 13.77
C SER A 49 4.03 -13.98 12.70
N CYS A 50 5.15 -14.70 12.60
CA CYS A 50 6.06 -14.63 11.46
C CYS A 50 5.62 -15.54 10.29
N CYS A 51 4.78 -16.54 10.56
CA CYS A 51 4.24 -17.47 9.55
C CYS A 51 2.77 -17.24 9.23
N VAL A 52 2.09 -16.37 9.98
CA VAL A 52 0.68 -16.02 9.78
C VAL A 52 0.53 -14.52 10.01
N GLU A 53 -0.10 -13.80 9.09
CA GLU A 53 -0.46 -12.40 9.31
C GLU A 53 -1.53 -12.28 10.42
N THR A 54 -1.21 -11.55 11.48
CA THR A 54 -2.03 -11.51 12.71
C THR A 54 -2.54 -10.13 13.08
N PHE A 55 -2.10 -9.07 12.40
CA PHE A 55 -2.46 -7.71 12.76
C PHE A 55 -3.48 -7.10 11.80
N GLY A 56 -3.10 -6.93 10.53
CA GLY A 56 -3.98 -6.42 9.48
C GLY A 56 -4.21 -7.48 8.40
N GLY A 57 -5.12 -8.41 8.68
CA GLY A 57 -5.36 -9.58 7.84
C GLY A 57 -6.17 -9.31 6.57
N LEU A 58 -6.76 -8.13 6.40
CA LEU A 58 -7.39 -7.72 5.15
C LEU A 58 -6.35 -6.99 4.31
N VAL A 59 -5.83 -7.65 3.28
CA VAL A 59 -4.72 -7.12 2.47
C VAL A 59 -5.27 -6.40 1.24
N LEU A 60 -4.82 -5.17 1.01
CA LEU A 60 -5.25 -4.34 -0.11
C LEU A 60 -4.07 -4.10 -1.06
N SER A 61 -4.20 -4.51 -2.32
CA SER A 61 -3.32 -4.08 -3.41
C SER A 61 -3.94 -2.84 -4.07
N THR A 62 -3.29 -1.69 -3.96
CA THR A 62 -3.87 -0.40 -4.36
C THR A 62 -3.14 0.20 -5.55
N GLN A 63 -3.90 0.83 -6.45
CA GLN A 63 -3.38 1.39 -7.69
C GLN A 63 -3.91 2.79 -7.95
N PHE A 64 -3.11 3.59 -8.65
CA PHE A 64 -3.44 4.93 -9.11
C PHE A 64 -3.60 5.00 -10.63
N TRP A 65 -4.59 5.80 -11.04
CA TRP A 65 -4.57 6.46 -12.33
C TRP A 65 -4.28 7.95 -12.14
N SER A 66 -3.03 8.32 -12.38
CA SER A 66 -2.60 9.73 -12.43
C SER A 66 -2.49 10.20 -13.88
N THR A 67 -2.79 11.48 -14.12
CA THR A 67 -2.58 12.11 -15.44
C THR A 67 -1.26 12.89 -15.53
N TYR A 68 -0.61 13.15 -14.39
CA TYR A 68 0.67 13.83 -14.28
C TYR A 68 1.34 13.47 -12.94
N THR A 69 2.64 13.73 -12.81
CA THR A 69 3.43 13.47 -11.60
C THR A 69 3.82 14.75 -10.86
N GLY A 70 3.92 15.89 -11.54
CA GLY A 70 4.51 17.12 -10.98
C GLY A 70 6.05 17.09 -10.93
N GLY A 71 6.65 15.95 -11.27
CA GLY A 71 8.09 15.71 -11.35
C GLY A 71 8.58 15.50 -12.79
N GLU A 72 7.79 15.86 -13.80
CA GLU A 72 8.13 15.66 -15.22
C GLU A 72 9.47 16.32 -15.59
N GLN A 73 9.76 17.50 -15.05
CA GLN A 73 11.02 18.20 -15.29
C GLN A 73 12.24 17.44 -14.77
N ALA A 74 12.05 16.58 -13.76
CA ALA A 74 13.07 15.69 -13.21
C ALA A 74 13.07 14.30 -13.87
N GLY A 75 12.22 14.06 -14.88
CA GLY A 75 12.09 12.78 -15.57
C GLY A 75 11.24 11.73 -14.84
N GLN A 76 10.53 12.10 -13.77
CA GLN A 76 9.55 11.24 -13.12
C GLN A 76 8.29 11.21 -13.99
N LEU A 77 8.15 10.17 -14.82
CA LEU A 77 7.09 10.02 -15.80
C LEU A 77 6.28 8.77 -15.52
N LEU A 78 5.01 8.79 -15.92
CA LEU A 78 4.09 7.67 -15.75
C LEU A 78 4.28 6.63 -16.87
N PRO A 79 4.14 5.33 -16.59
CA PRO A 79 4.29 4.25 -17.56
C PRO A 79 3.09 4.15 -18.49
N GLN A 80 3.27 4.26 -19.81
CA GLN A 80 2.20 4.18 -20.80
C GLN A 80 1.32 2.93 -20.60
N ASP A 81 0.01 3.05 -20.89
CA ASP A 81 -0.93 1.92 -20.98
C ASP A 81 -0.97 1.02 -19.73
N THR A 82 -0.78 1.59 -18.54
CA THR A 82 -0.95 0.86 -17.28
C THR A 82 -1.27 1.79 -16.11
N TRP A 83 -1.92 1.25 -15.08
CA TRP A 83 -2.10 1.93 -13.80
C TRP A 83 -0.82 1.80 -12.97
N THR A 84 -0.49 2.76 -12.10
CA THR A 84 0.71 2.68 -11.24
C THR A 84 0.38 2.10 -9.88
N LEU A 85 1.34 1.41 -9.26
CA LEU A 85 1.23 0.94 -7.88
C LEU A 85 1.10 2.13 -6.91
N HIS A 86 0.10 2.07 -6.03
CA HIS A 86 -0.04 2.96 -4.87
C HIS A 86 0.63 2.29 -3.66
N GLY A 87 0.19 1.08 -3.26
CA GLY A 87 0.82 0.33 -2.19
C GLY A 87 0.19 -1.03 -1.90
N LEU A 88 0.66 -1.64 -0.81
CA LEU A 88 0.13 -2.88 -0.24
C LEU A 88 -0.20 -2.64 1.24
N TRP A 89 -1.48 -2.70 1.61
CA TRP A 89 -1.92 -2.24 2.93
C TRP A 89 -2.54 -3.35 3.77
N PRO A 90 -2.20 -3.44 5.07
CA PRO A 90 -2.82 -4.36 6.01
C PRO A 90 -3.93 -3.65 6.79
N ASP A 91 -5.19 -3.84 6.38
CA ASP A 91 -6.34 -3.39 7.14
C ASP A 91 -6.77 -4.45 8.17
N PHE A 92 -7.43 -4.00 9.23
CA PHE A 92 -8.10 -4.92 10.13
C PHE A 92 -9.21 -5.68 9.39
N CYS A 93 -9.54 -6.89 9.82
CA CYS A 93 -10.65 -7.67 9.25
C CYS A 93 -12.03 -6.98 9.37
N SER A 94 -12.14 -5.93 10.18
CA SER A 94 -13.33 -5.07 10.27
C SER A 94 -13.42 -4.04 9.13
N GLY A 95 -12.36 -3.86 8.33
CA GLY A 95 -12.22 -2.82 7.32
C GLY A 95 -11.84 -1.45 7.87
N LEU A 96 -11.49 -1.36 9.17
CA LEU A 96 -10.75 -0.21 9.71
C LEU A 96 -9.27 -0.38 9.40
N TYR A 97 -8.54 0.72 9.28
CA TYR A 97 -7.11 0.68 8.98
C TYR A 97 -6.25 0.93 10.22
N THR A 98 -4.99 0.58 10.08
CA THR A 98 -3.93 0.90 11.02
C THR A 98 -2.84 1.71 10.32
N SER A 99 -1.98 2.39 11.08
CA SER A 99 -0.91 3.20 10.51
C SER A 99 0.28 3.35 11.43
N TYR A 100 1.50 3.35 10.86
CA TYR A 100 2.75 3.66 11.56
C TYR A 100 2.95 2.79 12.82
N CYS A 101 2.80 1.48 12.69
CA CYS A 101 2.73 0.57 13.83
C CYS A 101 4.09 0.28 14.50
N ASP A 102 5.20 0.62 13.84
CA ASP A 102 6.54 0.57 14.40
C ASP A 102 7.37 1.79 13.99
N LEU A 103 7.48 2.76 14.90
CA LEU A 103 8.22 3.99 14.66
C LEU A 103 9.75 3.80 14.64
N THR A 104 10.26 2.64 15.06
CA THR A 104 11.71 2.35 15.00
C THR A 104 12.17 2.00 13.57
N ARG A 105 11.21 1.66 12.69
CA ARG A 105 11.40 1.37 11.26
C ARG A 105 10.67 2.37 10.37
N GLN A 106 10.53 3.60 10.83
CA GLN A 106 9.90 4.70 10.09
C GLN A 106 10.94 5.40 9.20
N TYR A 107 10.59 5.60 7.93
CA TYR A 107 11.38 6.22 6.86
C TYR A 107 10.61 7.30 6.07
N ASP A 108 9.43 7.72 6.53
CA ASP A 108 8.56 8.67 5.83
C ASP A 108 8.95 10.13 6.17
N PRO A 109 9.40 10.92 5.17
CA PRO A 109 9.81 12.30 5.38
C PRO A 109 8.62 13.26 5.58
N ILE A 110 7.41 12.89 5.16
CA ILE A 110 6.21 13.72 5.25
C ILE A 110 5.04 12.89 5.82
N PRO A 111 5.06 12.55 7.13
CA PRO A 111 4.03 11.70 7.72
C PRO A 111 2.60 12.23 7.55
N SER A 112 1.73 11.39 6.97
CA SER A 112 0.31 11.69 6.75
C SER A 112 -0.58 10.45 6.93
N PRO A 113 -1.28 10.32 8.07
CA PRO A 113 -1.39 11.29 9.15
C PRO A 113 -0.09 11.49 9.96
N ASN A 114 0.01 12.60 10.67
CA ASN A 114 1.16 12.92 11.53
C ASN A 114 1.09 12.28 12.93
N THR A 115 0.14 11.39 13.17
CA THR A 115 0.01 10.56 14.39
C THR A 115 -0.35 9.12 14.03
N THR A 116 0.02 8.16 14.88
CA THR A 116 -0.20 6.72 14.64
C THR A 116 -1.67 6.30 14.53
N THR A 117 -2.61 7.15 14.95
CA THR A 117 -4.06 6.87 14.91
C THR A 117 -4.82 7.80 13.97
N GLY A 118 -4.13 8.74 13.30
CA GLY A 118 -4.77 9.82 12.55
C GLY A 118 -5.54 10.83 13.38
N LYS A 119 -5.46 10.74 14.71
CA LYS A 119 -6.18 11.60 15.65
C LYS A 119 -5.21 12.38 16.55
N PRO A 120 -5.65 13.51 17.14
CA PRO A 120 -4.80 14.31 18.03
C PRO A 120 -4.29 13.58 19.28
N ASP A 121 -4.93 12.49 19.69
CA ASP A 121 -4.54 11.64 20.83
C ASP A 121 -3.57 10.51 20.45
N GLY A 122 -3.26 10.33 19.16
CA GLY A 122 -2.27 9.38 18.68
C GLY A 122 -0.83 9.78 19.01
N VAL A 123 0.08 8.81 18.94
CA VAL A 123 1.52 9.08 19.12
C VAL A 123 2.02 9.86 17.91
N PRO A 124 2.72 11.01 18.09
CA PRO A 124 3.27 11.76 16.97
C PRO A 124 4.24 10.92 16.13
N VAL A 125 4.12 11.00 14.81
CA VAL A 125 5.03 10.37 13.86
C VAL A 125 6.08 11.41 13.45
N PRO A 126 7.35 11.27 13.87
CA PRO A 126 8.38 12.22 13.47
C PRO A 126 8.69 12.10 11.98
N ALA A 127 8.95 13.23 11.32
CA ALA A 127 9.44 13.23 9.95
C ALA A 127 10.83 12.60 9.87
N TYR A 128 11.02 11.70 8.91
CA TYR A 128 12.32 11.09 8.63
C TYR A 128 13.23 12.05 7.89
N ASN A 129 14.48 12.15 8.32
CA ASN A 129 15.51 13.00 7.70
C ASN A 129 16.77 12.21 7.31
N GLY A 130 16.68 10.89 7.25
CA GLY A 130 17.78 10.02 6.88
C GLY A 130 17.89 9.78 5.38
N SER A 131 18.52 8.66 5.02
CA SER A 131 18.78 8.26 3.64
C SER A 131 17.52 7.85 2.89
N ASN A 132 17.44 8.22 1.61
CA ASN A 132 16.43 7.74 0.67
C ASN A 132 16.24 6.21 0.78
N ILE A 133 15.00 5.76 1.03
CA ILE A 133 14.67 4.35 1.23
C ILE A 133 15.04 3.46 0.04
N GLY A 134 15.02 3.98 -1.19
CA GLY A 134 15.46 3.28 -2.40
C GLY A 134 16.94 2.88 -2.36
N THR A 135 17.79 3.60 -1.61
CA THR A 135 19.20 3.23 -1.42
C THR A 135 19.38 1.97 -0.56
N PHE A 136 18.35 1.54 0.16
CA PHE A 136 18.41 0.33 0.99
C PHE A 136 18.47 -0.96 0.15
N LEU A 137 18.10 -0.89 -1.12
CA LEU A 137 18.12 -2.02 -2.05
C LEU A 137 19.53 -2.31 -2.59
N GLU A 138 20.41 -1.30 -2.63
CA GLU A 138 21.74 -1.41 -3.24
C GLU A 138 22.65 -2.43 -2.53
N PRO A 139 22.72 -2.49 -1.19
CA PRO A 139 23.50 -3.53 -0.48
C PRO A 139 23.01 -4.96 -0.74
N PHE A 140 21.78 -5.13 -1.24
CA PHE A 140 21.22 -6.42 -1.65
C PHE A 140 21.43 -6.70 -3.15
N GLY A 141 21.98 -5.76 -3.91
CA GLY A 141 22.16 -5.87 -5.36
C GLY A 141 20.84 -5.78 -6.15
N LYS A 142 19.77 -5.28 -5.53
CA LYS A 142 18.40 -5.22 -6.07
C LYS A 142 18.18 -3.98 -6.93
N TYR A 143 19.05 -3.76 -7.92
CA TYR A 143 18.99 -2.60 -8.81
C TYR A 143 17.83 -2.69 -9.81
N ASP A 144 17.49 -3.90 -10.23
CA ASP A 144 16.32 -4.20 -11.08
C ASP A 144 15.00 -3.87 -10.38
N LEU A 145 14.89 -4.22 -9.10
CA LEU A 145 13.76 -3.84 -8.25
C LEU A 145 13.61 -2.32 -8.18
N LEU A 146 14.72 -1.60 -7.92
CA LEU A 146 14.71 -0.14 -7.89
C LEU A 146 14.33 0.47 -9.25
N GLU A 147 14.79 -0.10 -10.36
CA GLU A 147 14.40 0.33 -11.70
C GLU A 147 12.91 0.07 -11.95
N TYR A 148 12.38 -1.07 -11.52
CA TYR A 148 10.95 -1.39 -11.63
C TYR A 148 10.09 -0.40 -10.84
N MET A 149 10.44 -0.14 -9.57
CA MET A 149 9.74 0.84 -8.74
C MET A 149 9.76 2.22 -9.40
N ASN A 150 10.89 2.63 -9.98
CA ASN A 150 10.95 3.88 -10.72
C ASN A 150 10.10 3.90 -11.98
N ASN A 151 9.72 2.76 -12.58
CA ASN A 151 8.82 2.66 -13.74
C ASN A 151 7.34 2.61 -13.35
N TYR A 152 7.00 1.95 -12.25
CA TYR A 152 5.60 1.57 -11.97
C TYR A 152 5.06 2.03 -10.61
N TRP A 153 5.92 2.44 -9.66
CA TRP A 153 5.51 2.93 -8.34
C TRP A 153 5.78 4.42 -8.22
N ILE A 154 5.04 5.20 -9.02
CA ILE A 154 5.31 6.61 -9.26
C ILE A 154 4.53 7.50 -8.31
N ALA A 155 5.22 8.45 -7.69
CA ALA A 155 4.60 9.46 -6.84
C ALA A 155 3.96 10.60 -7.66
N GLN A 156 2.92 11.21 -7.07
CA GLN A 156 2.33 12.44 -7.57
C GLN A 156 2.62 13.60 -6.60
N ASN A 157 3.08 14.73 -7.12
CA ASN A 157 3.43 15.96 -6.41
C ASN A 157 4.50 15.80 -5.31
N GLN A 158 5.30 14.74 -5.38
CA GLN A 158 6.45 14.48 -4.51
C GLN A 158 7.44 13.54 -5.22
N ASP A 159 8.63 13.37 -4.64
CA ASP A 159 9.59 12.39 -5.17
C ASP A 159 9.18 10.95 -4.81
N ASN A 160 9.55 10.03 -5.69
CA ASN A 160 9.29 8.60 -5.51
C ASN A 160 9.82 8.05 -4.17
N ALA A 161 11.00 8.48 -3.73
CA ALA A 161 11.61 7.91 -2.53
C ALA A 161 10.89 8.29 -1.24
N GLY A 162 10.45 9.54 -1.12
CA GLY A 162 9.59 9.97 -0.03
C GLY A 162 8.28 9.18 0.00
N PHE A 163 7.68 8.96 -1.18
CA PHE A 163 6.47 8.16 -1.31
C PHE A 163 6.67 6.69 -0.91
N TRP A 164 7.73 6.02 -1.36
CA TRP A 164 8.01 4.65 -0.92
C TRP A 164 8.29 4.58 0.59
N GLY A 165 8.92 5.63 1.13
CA GLY A 165 9.13 5.80 2.56
C GLY A 165 7.80 5.85 3.32
N HIS A 166 6.83 6.60 2.78
CA HIS A 166 5.45 6.64 3.27
C HIS A 166 4.81 5.26 3.28
N GLU A 167 4.79 4.58 2.13
CA GLU A 167 4.13 3.29 1.97
C GLU A 167 4.70 2.24 2.94
N PHE A 168 6.03 2.15 3.03
CA PHE A 168 6.66 1.24 3.99
C PHE A 168 6.32 1.62 5.44
N SER A 169 6.56 2.88 5.81
CA SER A 169 6.43 3.33 7.20
C SER A 169 5.02 3.21 7.74
N LYS A 170 4.05 3.60 6.93
CA LYS A 170 2.65 3.65 7.32
C LYS A 170 2.00 2.28 7.27
N HIS A 171 2.32 1.48 6.24
CA HIS A 171 1.61 0.24 5.97
C HIS A 171 2.46 -1.01 6.23
N ALA A 172 3.69 -1.10 5.71
CA ALA A 172 4.53 -2.30 5.89
C ALA A 172 4.84 -2.59 7.37
N THR A 173 5.05 -1.55 8.18
CA THR A 173 5.33 -1.69 9.62
C THR A 173 4.19 -2.33 10.42
N CYS A 174 3.00 -2.43 9.82
CA CYS A 174 1.79 -2.97 10.43
C CYS A 174 1.50 -4.42 10.06
N PHE A 175 2.28 -5.04 9.18
CA PHE A 175 2.26 -6.49 8.98
C PHE A 175 3.10 -7.18 10.04
N SER A 176 2.61 -8.30 10.57
CA SER A 176 3.37 -9.10 11.55
C SER A 176 4.53 -9.85 10.92
N THR A 177 4.36 -10.22 9.65
CA THR A 177 5.29 -11.06 8.89
C THR A 177 6.52 -10.31 8.37
N PHE A 178 6.48 -8.98 8.25
CA PHE A 178 7.62 -8.13 7.91
C PHE A 178 8.36 -7.58 9.14
N ASN A 179 8.04 -8.05 10.35
CA ASN A 179 8.75 -7.58 11.53
C ASN A 179 10.17 -8.17 11.58
N VAL A 180 11.15 -7.37 12.03
CA VAL A 180 12.58 -7.75 12.02
C VAL A 180 12.89 -9.08 12.71
N PRO A 181 12.28 -9.44 13.87
CA PRO A 181 12.50 -10.75 14.49
C PRO A 181 12.25 -11.95 13.56
N CYS A 182 11.33 -11.83 12.59
CA CYS A 182 11.00 -12.89 11.64
C CYS A 182 12.14 -13.25 10.69
N TYR A 183 13.13 -12.36 10.53
CA TYR A 183 14.34 -12.58 9.72
C TYR A 183 15.45 -13.30 10.47
N GLY A 184 15.24 -13.57 11.77
CA GLY A 184 16.11 -14.36 12.60
C GLY A 184 17.50 -13.76 12.85
N PRO A 185 18.47 -14.55 13.34
CA PRO A 185 19.76 -14.05 13.82
C PRO A 185 20.71 -13.62 12.69
N GLN A 186 20.37 -13.88 11.43
CA GLN A 186 21.16 -13.49 10.26
C GLN A 186 20.58 -12.28 9.53
N TYR A 187 19.57 -11.62 10.11
CA TYR A 187 18.95 -10.43 9.58
C TYR A 187 20.00 -9.43 9.06
N ARG A 188 19.82 -9.04 7.79
CA ARG A 188 20.59 -7.96 7.19
C ARG A 188 19.77 -6.69 7.29
N LYS A 189 20.37 -5.59 7.75
CA LYS A 189 19.67 -4.32 7.90
C LYS A 189 18.92 -3.95 6.61
N HIS A 190 17.61 -3.70 6.74
CA HIS A 190 16.64 -3.39 5.67
C HIS A 190 16.19 -4.57 4.78
N GLU A 191 16.47 -5.82 5.15
CA GLU A 191 15.98 -6.99 4.42
C GLU A 191 14.44 -7.01 4.35
N GLU A 192 13.77 -6.58 5.41
CA GLU A 192 12.31 -6.45 5.47
C GLU A 192 11.74 -5.37 4.56
N VAL A 193 12.52 -4.34 4.26
CA VAL A 193 12.15 -3.28 3.31
C VAL A 193 12.18 -3.83 1.89
N VAL A 194 13.22 -4.59 1.56
CA VAL A 194 13.36 -5.24 0.25
C VAL A 194 12.21 -6.21 0.02
N ASP A 195 11.96 -7.10 0.98
CA ASP A 195 10.89 -8.09 0.88
C ASP A 195 9.49 -7.45 0.77
N PHE A 196 9.24 -6.35 1.48
CA PHE A 196 7.97 -5.63 1.36
C PHE A 196 7.77 -5.09 -0.07
N PHE A 197 8.80 -4.46 -0.65
CA PHE A 197 8.68 -3.93 -2.02
C PHE A 197 8.50 -5.04 -3.05
N GLU A 198 9.22 -6.16 -2.92
CA GLU A 198 9.01 -7.32 -3.79
C GLU A 198 7.60 -7.88 -3.65
N THR A 199 7.08 -7.97 -2.43
CA THR A 199 5.73 -8.46 -2.16
C THR A 199 4.67 -7.50 -2.73
N ALA A 200 4.80 -6.19 -2.51
CA ALA A 200 3.85 -5.22 -3.07
C ALA A 200 3.80 -5.29 -4.61
N ILE A 201 4.95 -5.46 -5.27
CA ILE A 201 5.03 -5.63 -6.73
C ILE A 201 4.40 -6.96 -7.18
N GLN A 202 4.62 -8.05 -6.43
CA GLN A 202 3.98 -9.34 -6.71
C GLN A 202 2.45 -9.23 -6.72
N TYR A 203 1.86 -8.52 -5.76
CA TYR A 203 0.41 -8.28 -5.73
C TYR A 203 -0.05 -7.36 -6.87
N TYR A 204 0.70 -6.28 -7.13
CA TYR A 204 0.41 -5.35 -8.21
C TYR A 204 0.33 -6.05 -9.57
N LYS A 205 1.32 -6.87 -9.91
CA LYS A 205 1.42 -7.58 -11.19
C LYS A 205 0.29 -8.54 -11.48
N ARG A 206 -0.46 -8.99 -10.47
CA ARG A 206 -1.62 -9.88 -10.64
C ARG A 206 -2.85 -9.14 -11.18
N PHE A 207 -2.86 -7.81 -11.10
CA PHE A 207 -4.03 -6.97 -11.36
C PHE A 207 -3.72 -5.90 -12.43
N PRO A 208 -3.58 -6.28 -13.71
CA PRO A 208 -3.37 -5.35 -14.82
C PRO A 208 -4.66 -4.57 -15.14
N THR A 209 -5.01 -3.62 -14.28
CA THR A 209 -6.28 -2.85 -14.34
C THR A 209 -6.52 -2.18 -15.70
N PHE A 210 -5.46 -1.69 -16.35
CA PHE A 210 -5.57 -1.10 -17.68
C PHE A 210 -6.06 -2.13 -18.71
N ASP A 211 -5.35 -3.26 -18.81
CA ASP A 211 -5.65 -4.32 -19.77
C ASP A 211 -7.08 -4.85 -19.59
N TRP A 212 -7.50 -5.07 -18.34
CA TRP A 212 -8.87 -5.52 -18.03
C TRP A 212 -9.96 -4.54 -18.46
N LEU A 213 -9.70 -3.24 -18.37
CA LEU A 213 -10.64 -2.21 -18.83
C LEU A 213 -10.59 -2.07 -20.37
N GLU A 214 -9.39 -2.12 -20.96
CA GLU A 214 -9.20 -2.06 -22.40
C GLU A 214 -9.89 -3.21 -23.13
N GLU A 215 -9.86 -4.43 -22.58
CA GLU A 215 -10.54 -5.62 -23.12
C GLU A 215 -12.05 -5.44 -23.31
N VAL A 216 -12.66 -4.50 -22.57
CA VAL A 216 -14.09 -4.15 -22.67
C VAL A 216 -14.32 -2.74 -23.22
N ASP A 217 -13.35 -2.23 -24.01
CA ASP A 217 -13.38 -0.92 -24.67
C ASP A 217 -13.46 0.29 -23.72
N ILE A 218 -13.01 0.15 -22.48
CA ILE A 218 -12.87 1.24 -21.51
C ILE A 218 -11.42 1.71 -21.49
N THR A 219 -11.16 2.81 -22.19
CA THR A 219 -9.81 3.39 -22.35
C THR A 219 -9.80 4.85 -21.92
N PRO A 220 -8.63 5.42 -21.58
CA PRO A 220 -8.53 6.83 -21.28
C PRO A 220 -9.01 7.70 -22.45
N SER A 221 -9.88 8.67 -22.18
CA SER A 221 -10.44 9.59 -23.18
C SER A 221 -10.79 10.93 -22.55
N ASN A 222 -10.47 12.01 -23.25
CA ASN A 222 -10.89 13.36 -22.87
C ASN A 222 -12.31 13.72 -23.35
N CYS A 223 -12.98 12.82 -24.09
CA CYS A 223 -14.32 13.06 -24.65
C CYS A 223 -15.38 12.05 -24.21
N THR A 224 -14.95 10.86 -23.76
CA THR A 224 -15.84 9.77 -23.37
C THR A 224 -16.02 9.76 -21.85
N THR A 225 -17.20 9.38 -21.42
CA THR A 225 -17.48 9.08 -20.01
C THR A 225 -18.10 7.70 -19.88
N TYR A 226 -18.00 7.13 -18.67
CA TYR A 226 -18.42 5.78 -18.34
C TYR A 226 -19.38 5.81 -17.16
N SER A 227 -20.23 4.78 -17.04
CA SER A 227 -20.98 4.52 -15.81
C SER A 227 -20.08 3.80 -14.80
N TYR A 228 -20.45 3.89 -13.52
CA TYR A 228 -19.78 3.14 -12.45
C TYR A 228 -19.82 1.64 -12.70
N GLU A 229 -20.96 1.11 -13.11
CA GLU A 229 -21.17 -0.30 -13.42
C GLU A 229 -20.25 -0.78 -14.55
N ALA A 230 -20.08 0.03 -15.61
CA ALA A 230 -19.22 -0.34 -16.74
C ALA A 230 -17.76 -0.54 -16.33
N ILE A 231 -17.24 0.28 -15.40
CA ILE A 231 -15.88 0.12 -14.86
C ILE A 231 -15.85 -1.01 -13.81
N ARG A 232 -16.87 -1.09 -12.95
CA ARG A 232 -16.90 -2.05 -11.83
C ARG A 232 -16.97 -3.50 -12.30
N ASP A 233 -17.89 -3.81 -13.19
CA ASP A 233 -18.23 -5.19 -13.55
C ASP A 233 -17.07 -5.99 -14.13
N PRO A 234 -16.27 -5.50 -15.09
CA PRO A 234 -15.09 -6.23 -15.58
C PRO A 234 -14.06 -6.45 -14.47
N LEU A 235 -13.85 -5.48 -13.58
CA LEU A 235 -12.89 -5.62 -12.47
C LEU A 235 -13.36 -6.65 -11.43
N VAL A 236 -14.67 -6.72 -11.17
CA VAL A 236 -15.26 -7.77 -10.31
C VAL A 236 -15.07 -9.15 -10.94
N GLU A 237 -15.33 -9.28 -12.24
CA GLU A 237 -15.20 -10.54 -12.97
C GLU A 237 -13.77 -11.07 -12.96
N GLN A 238 -12.79 -10.20 -13.20
CA GLN A 238 -11.38 -10.57 -13.27
C GLN A 238 -10.77 -10.85 -11.88
N HIS A 239 -11.11 -10.04 -10.88
CA HIS A 239 -10.57 -10.21 -9.53
C HIS A 239 -11.28 -11.32 -8.74
N GLY A 240 -12.59 -11.52 -8.94
CA GLY A 240 -13.42 -12.46 -8.16
C GLY A 240 -14.02 -11.88 -6.87
N GLY A 241 -13.67 -10.65 -6.51
CA GLY A 241 -14.28 -9.89 -5.41
C GLY A 241 -14.50 -8.43 -5.82
N LEU A 242 -15.47 -7.74 -5.22
CA LEU A 242 -15.76 -6.34 -5.51
C LEU A 242 -14.59 -5.44 -5.08
N PRO A 243 -13.83 -4.80 -6.00
CA PRO A 243 -12.81 -3.84 -5.58
C PRO A 243 -13.43 -2.52 -5.12
N PHE A 244 -12.67 -1.73 -4.36
CA PHE A 244 -13.00 -0.31 -4.20
C PHE A 244 -12.60 0.43 -5.47
N ILE A 245 -13.47 1.31 -5.96
CA ILE A 245 -13.17 2.21 -7.07
C ILE A 245 -13.30 3.64 -6.58
N GLY A 246 -12.20 4.37 -6.63
CA GLY A 246 -12.05 5.73 -6.15
C GLY A 246 -12.05 6.75 -7.28
N CYS A 247 -12.82 7.81 -7.09
CA CYS A 247 -12.86 8.98 -7.94
C CYS A 247 -12.48 10.25 -7.17
N THR A 248 -12.02 11.26 -7.92
CA THR A 248 -11.68 12.61 -7.47
C THR A 248 -12.37 13.67 -8.34
N GLY A 249 -11.91 14.92 -8.27
CA GLY A 249 -12.44 16.03 -9.08
C GLY A 249 -13.74 16.62 -8.52
N PRO A 250 -14.57 17.25 -9.35
CA PRO A 250 -15.84 17.80 -8.90
C PRO A 250 -16.83 16.69 -8.54
N ARG A 251 -17.74 17.01 -7.62
CA ARG A 251 -18.90 16.18 -7.29
C ARG A 251 -19.88 16.25 -8.46
N TYR A 252 -20.55 15.15 -8.83
CA TYR A 252 -21.42 15.12 -10.02
C TYR A 252 -22.52 16.19 -9.95
N ASN A 253 -23.20 16.32 -8.80
CA ASN A 253 -24.22 17.35 -8.59
C ASN A 253 -23.73 18.81 -8.68
N THR A 254 -22.42 19.05 -8.70
CA THR A 254 -21.83 20.39 -8.92
C THR A 254 -21.43 20.64 -10.37
N THR A 255 -21.54 19.63 -11.24
CA THR A 255 -21.26 19.77 -12.68
C THR A 255 -22.49 20.26 -13.45
N GLU A 256 -22.28 20.78 -14.67
CA GLU A 256 -23.40 21.19 -15.55
C GLU A 256 -24.32 20.01 -15.88
N ALA A 257 -23.76 18.81 -16.12
CA ALA A 257 -24.52 17.60 -16.40
C ALA A 257 -25.33 17.12 -15.18
N GLY A 258 -24.78 17.27 -13.97
CA GLY A 258 -25.38 16.80 -12.74
C GLY A 258 -26.15 17.86 -11.94
N LYS A 259 -26.31 19.11 -12.41
CA LYS A 259 -26.85 20.23 -11.61
C LYS A 259 -28.23 20.00 -10.95
N ASN A 260 -29.00 19.04 -11.44
CA ASN A 260 -30.32 18.65 -10.89
C ASN A 260 -30.33 17.24 -10.27
N SER A 261 -29.16 16.60 -10.16
CA SER A 261 -28.98 15.28 -9.56
C SER A 261 -28.75 15.40 -8.06
N THR A 262 -29.18 14.39 -7.30
CA THR A 262 -28.81 14.21 -5.90
C THR A 262 -27.49 13.45 -5.73
N ASP A 263 -26.92 12.96 -6.83
CA ASP A 263 -25.66 12.21 -6.81
C ASP A 263 -24.48 13.12 -6.51
N ASN A 264 -23.91 12.92 -5.33
CA ASN A 264 -22.76 13.65 -4.82
C ASN A 264 -21.47 12.84 -4.94
N GLY A 265 -21.38 11.83 -5.79
CA GLY A 265 -20.12 11.12 -6.02
C GLY A 265 -19.12 11.95 -6.83
N TYR A 266 -17.84 11.60 -6.72
CA TYR A 266 -16.76 12.21 -7.51
C TYR A 266 -16.75 11.67 -8.95
N THR A 267 -16.21 12.46 -9.88
CA THR A 267 -16.43 12.25 -11.32
C THR A 267 -15.18 11.83 -12.08
N VAL A 268 -13.98 11.87 -11.50
CA VAL A 268 -12.74 11.52 -12.21
C VAL A 268 -12.15 10.25 -11.61
N LEU A 269 -12.11 9.16 -12.38
CA LEU A 269 -11.52 7.89 -11.96
C LEU A 269 -10.05 8.08 -11.57
N SER A 270 -9.66 7.54 -10.41
CA SER A 270 -8.34 7.81 -9.81
C SER A 270 -7.69 6.64 -9.09
N GLU A 271 -8.47 5.72 -8.50
CA GLU A 271 -7.94 4.63 -7.68
C GLU A 271 -8.74 3.35 -7.84
N VAL A 272 -8.06 2.21 -7.72
CA VAL A 272 -8.67 0.89 -7.54
C VAL A 272 -7.94 0.14 -6.44
N TRP A 273 -8.68 -0.43 -5.48
CA TRP A 273 -8.12 -1.24 -4.40
C TRP A 273 -8.71 -2.66 -4.44
N TYR A 274 -7.83 -3.65 -4.58
CA TYR A 274 -8.17 -5.07 -4.61
C TYR A 274 -7.97 -5.68 -3.24
N TYR A 275 -9.00 -6.32 -2.70
CA TYR A 275 -9.03 -6.83 -1.33
C TYR A 275 -8.88 -8.34 -1.32
N GLU A 276 -7.96 -8.84 -0.49
CA GLU A 276 -7.71 -10.27 -0.33
C GLU A 276 -7.53 -10.64 1.14
N TYR A 277 -7.88 -11.88 1.47
CA TYR A 277 -7.32 -12.56 2.64
C TYR A 277 -6.11 -13.40 2.21
N VAL A 278 -5.20 -13.64 3.14
CA VAL A 278 -3.97 -14.39 2.88
C VAL A 278 -3.90 -15.62 3.77
N TYR A 279 -3.40 -16.72 3.23
CA TYR A 279 -3.03 -17.91 3.98
C TYR A 279 -1.56 -17.81 4.37
N GLY A 280 -1.29 -17.83 5.67
CA GLY A 280 0.07 -17.72 6.18
C GLY A 280 0.68 -16.34 5.93
N ARG A 281 1.79 -16.29 5.18
CA ARG A 281 2.55 -15.07 4.89
C ARG A 281 2.04 -14.37 3.62
N PRO A 282 1.78 -13.04 3.65
CA PRO A 282 1.51 -12.26 2.44
C PRO A 282 2.55 -12.47 1.33
N GLN A 283 3.83 -12.65 1.71
CA GLN A 283 4.98 -12.91 0.83
C GLN A 283 4.83 -14.16 -0.06
N GLU A 284 3.92 -15.09 0.30
CA GLU A 284 3.73 -16.35 -0.43
C GLU A 284 2.64 -16.27 -1.52
N MET A 285 1.92 -15.14 -1.61
CA MET A 285 0.83 -14.92 -2.58
C MET A 285 -0.27 -15.98 -2.57
N ASN A 286 -0.46 -16.72 -1.47
CA ASN A 286 -1.55 -17.65 -1.32
C ASN A 286 -2.78 -16.93 -0.77
N THR A 287 -3.65 -16.45 -1.65
CA THR A 287 -4.71 -15.51 -1.30
C THR A 287 -6.11 -15.95 -1.73
N ILE A 288 -7.12 -15.33 -1.13
CA ILE A 288 -8.52 -15.42 -1.56
C ILE A 288 -9.05 -14.00 -1.79
N PRO A 289 -9.54 -13.68 -3.00
CA PRO A 289 -10.25 -12.44 -3.28
C PRO A 289 -11.48 -12.26 -2.38
N VAL A 290 -11.67 -11.05 -1.87
CA VAL A 290 -12.86 -10.68 -1.10
C VAL A 290 -13.43 -9.35 -1.58
N ASN A 291 -14.67 -9.08 -1.20
CA ASN A 291 -15.28 -7.79 -1.45
C ASN A 291 -14.59 -6.71 -0.61
N ALA A 292 -14.48 -5.51 -1.17
CA ALA A 292 -14.15 -4.30 -0.47
C ALA A 292 -15.00 -4.15 0.79
N SER A 293 -14.41 -3.58 1.83
CA SER A 293 -15.11 -3.34 3.09
C SER A 293 -16.42 -2.60 2.83
N ALA A 294 -17.51 -3.09 3.44
CA ALA A 294 -18.83 -2.48 3.29
C ALA A 294 -18.88 -1.01 3.77
N THR A 295 -17.87 -0.57 4.52
CA THR A 295 -17.72 0.83 4.92
C THR A 295 -17.34 1.74 3.75
N TYR A 296 -16.67 1.22 2.71
CA TYR A 296 -16.14 2.00 1.59
C TYR A 296 -16.13 1.19 0.28
N TYR A 297 -17.26 1.08 -0.41
CA TYR A 297 -17.31 0.45 -1.75
C TYR A 297 -16.83 1.38 -2.87
N THR A 298 -17.20 2.66 -2.81
CA THR A 298 -16.79 3.67 -3.79
C THR A 298 -17.14 5.07 -3.26
N ASN A 299 -16.44 6.08 -3.73
CA ASN A 299 -16.82 7.49 -3.60
C ASN A 299 -17.19 8.12 -4.97
N CYS A 300 -17.23 7.33 -6.04
CA CYS A 300 -17.57 7.75 -7.39
C CYS A 300 -19.07 8.05 -7.54
N ALA A 301 -19.37 8.90 -8.52
CA ALA A 301 -20.73 9.12 -8.99
C ALA A 301 -21.29 7.84 -9.63
N LYS A 302 -22.60 7.64 -9.48
CA LYS A 302 -23.35 6.49 -10.01
C LYS A 302 -24.35 6.88 -11.10
N ALA A 303 -24.53 8.18 -11.35
CA ALA A 303 -25.29 8.65 -12.49
C ALA A 303 -24.68 8.11 -13.80
N GLU A 304 -25.54 7.82 -14.76
CA GLU A 304 -25.14 7.28 -16.05
C GLU A 304 -24.17 8.23 -16.76
N GLY A 305 -23.03 7.71 -17.22
CA GLY A 305 -22.00 8.50 -17.91
C GLY A 305 -21.34 9.59 -17.05
N ALA A 306 -21.33 9.43 -15.72
CA ALA A 306 -20.76 10.44 -14.82
C ALA A 306 -19.24 10.36 -14.63
N ILE A 307 -18.61 9.23 -14.97
CA ILE A 307 -17.19 9.00 -14.67
C ILE A 307 -16.33 9.32 -15.89
N HIS A 308 -15.38 10.23 -15.70
CA HIS A 308 -14.29 10.51 -16.60
C HIS A 308 -13.11 9.59 -16.32
N TYR A 309 -12.57 8.97 -17.36
CA TYR A 309 -11.28 8.28 -17.32
C TYR A 309 -10.33 9.04 -18.24
N PRO A 310 -9.62 10.08 -17.75
CA PRO A 310 -8.92 11.03 -18.62
C PRO A 310 -7.62 10.47 -19.19
N GLU A 311 -7.28 10.91 -20.41
CA GLU A 311 -5.94 10.71 -20.96
C GLU A 311 -4.90 11.41 -20.10
N ARG A 312 -3.66 10.92 -20.14
CA ARG A 312 -2.56 11.55 -19.42
C ARG A 312 -2.14 12.85 -20.09
N THR A 313 -1.61 13.76 -19.28
CA THR A 313 -1.11 15.06 -19.72
C THR A 313 0.04 14.87 -20.72
N ASN A 314 0.06 15.71 -21.75
CA ASN A 314 1.13 15.68 -22.75
C ASN A 314 2.51 15.90 -22.08
N GLY A 315 3.45 15.00 -22.32
CA GLY A 315 4.79 15.03 -21.72
C GLY A 315 4.90 14.35 -20.35
N SER A 316 3.81 13.82 -19.78
CA SER A 316 3.82 13.12 -18.48
C SER A 316 4.01 11.60 -18.59
N VAL A 317 4.24 11.07 -19.79
CA VAL A 317 4.25 9.62 -20.06
C VAL A 317 5.58 9.18 -20.66
N ARG A 318 5.99 7.95 -20.35
CA ARG A 318 7.08 7.25 -21.02
C ARG A 318 6.70 5.82 -21.38
N VAL A 319 7.38 5.27 -22.38
CA VAL A 319 7.43 3.82 -22.59
C VAL A 319 8.30 3.22 -21.46
N PRO A 320 7.78 2.27 -20.67
CA PRO A 320 8.56 1.64 -19.60
C PRO A 320 9.82 0.94 -20.12
N THR A 321 10.89 0.95 -19.34
CA THR A 321 12.15 0.24 -19.68
C THR A 321 12.11 -1.25 -19.34
N LEU A 322 11.19 -1.62 -18.45
CA LEU A 322 10.94 -3.00 -18.01
C LEU A 322 9.50 -3.38 -18.38
N PRO A 323 9.18 -4.68 -18.53
CA PRO A 323 7.80 -5.10 -18.70
C PRO A 323 6.99 -4.92 -17.41
N TYR A 324 5.67 -4.84 -17.57
CA TYR A 324 4.71 -4.91 -16.46
C TYR A 324 4.91 -6.21 -15.65
#